data_AF-A0A7V9TYW4-F1
#
_entry.id   AF-A0A7V9TYW4-F1
#
_cell.length_a   1.000
_cell.length_b   1.000
_cell.length_c   1.000
_cell.angle_alpha   90.00
_cell.angle_beta   90.00
_cell.angle_gamma   90.00
#
_symmetry.space_group_name_H-M   'P 1'
#
loop_
_entity.id
_entity.type
_entity.pdbx_description
1 polymer ?
#
loop_
_entity_poly.entity_id
_entity_poly.type
_entity_poly.pdbx_seq_one_letter_code
_entity_poly.pdbx_strand_id
1 'polypeptide(L)'
;MDLASIRDWFLGLGSQYHVNPFIFGAIYVGAIPFFTASIAWLVRNYRQNRSILLPIFSAGFWFVSAYLYLIIAGRNVPFWVYGVVVALTVLGGISTIRKVRRKIGSSSA
;
A
#
# COMPACT_ATOMS: atom_id res chain seq x y z
N MET A 1 6.11 -24.58 12.14
CA MET A 1 7.30 -23.71 12.11
C MET A 1 7.56 -23.27 13.54
N ASP A 2 8.73 -23.59 14.10
CA ASP A 2 9.10 -23.10 15.42
C ASP A 2 9.35 -21.59 15.41
N LEU A 3 9.05 -20.92 16.53
CA LEU A 3 9.27 -19.48 16.72
C LEU A 3 10.73 -19.07 16.46
N ALA A 4 11.68 -19.98 16.74
CA ALA A 4 13.10 -19.78 16.46
C ALA A 4 13.38 -19.63 14.95
N SER A 5 12.80 -20.51 14.12
CA SER A 5 13.00 -20.48 12.67
C SER A 5 12.40 -19.22 12.01
N ILE A 6 11.28 -18.73 12.55
CA ILE A 6 10.66 -17.47 12.07
C ILE A 6 11.56 -16.28 12.40
N ARG A 7 12.16 -16.27 13.60
CA ARG A 7 13.08 -15.22 14.03
C ARG A 7 14.36 -15.21 13.19
N ASP A 8 14.93 -16.37 12.91
CA ASP A 8 16.15 -16.47 12.08
C ASP A 8 15.89 -16.07 10.64
N TRP A 9 14.74 -16.45 10.06
CA TRP A 9 14.30 -15.96 8.75
C TRP A 9 14.10 -14.44 8.74
N PHE A 10 13.49 -13.88 9.79
CA PHE A 10 13.24 -12.44 9.91
C PHE A 10 14.52 -11.62 10.10
N LEU A 11 15.47 -12.12 10.89
CA LEU A 11 16.79 -11.51 11.06
C LEU A 11 17.65 -11.66 9.79
N GLY A 12 17.52 -12.79 9.10
CA GLY A 12 18.16 -13.05 7.79
C GLY A 12 17.73 -12.05 6.72
N LEU A 13 16.44 -11.66 6.69
CA LEU A 13 15.94 -10.61 5.79
C LEU A 13 16.62 -9.25 6.03
N GLY A 14 16.87 -8.88 7.29
CA GLY A 14 17.58 -7.65 7.62
C GLY A 14 19.03 -7.65 7.14
N SER A 15 19.72 -8.78 7.26
CA SER A 15 21.07 -8.99 6.72
C SER A 15 21.09 -8.97 5.19
N GLN A 16 20.14 -9.65 4.55
CA GLN A 16 20.08 -9.80 3.10
C GLN A 16 19.72 -8.49 2.39
N TYR A 17 18.79 -7.71 2.95
CA TYR A 17 18.35 -6.44 2.37
C TYR A 17 19.02 -5.21 3.01
N HIS A 18 19.89 -5.37 4.02
CA HIS A 18 20.52 -4.28 4.79
C HIS A 18 19.53 -3.33 5.48
N VAL A 19 18.33 -3.80 5.78
CA VAL A 19 17.29 -3.05 6.48
C VAL A 19 17.26 -3.41 7.96
N ASN A 20 16.88 -2.44 8.80
CA ASN A 20 16.66 -2.71 10.21
C ASN A 20 15.38 -3.56 10.37
N PRO A 21 15.49 -4.83 10.83
CA PRO A 21 14.33 -5.72 10.95
C PRO A 21 13.28 -5.17 11.92
N PHE A 22 13.70 -4.44 12.96
CA PHE A 22 12.76 -3.87 13.93
C PHE A 22 11.92 -2.75 13.33
N ILE A 23 12.50 -1.90 12.49
CA ILE A 23 11.76 -0.83 11.80
C ILE A 23 10.81 -1.45 10.76
N PHE A 24 11.28 -2.43 9.99
CA PHE A 24 10.44 -3.16 9.05
C PHE A 24 9.26 -3.84 9.76
N GLY A 25 9.52 -4.54 10.86
CA GLY A 25 8.49 -5.19 11.67
C GLY A 25 7.51 -4.20 12.29
N ALA A 26 8.00 -3.07 12.81
CA ALA A 26 7.16 -2.02 13.38
C ALA A 26 6.25 -1.38 12.32
N ILE A 27 6.76 -1.11 11.11
CA ILE A 27 5.94 -0.59 10.00
C ILE A 27 4.94 -1.66 9.55
N TYR A 28 5.37 -2.91 9.39
CA TYR A 28 4.50 -4.00 8.94
C TYR A 28 3.35 -4.24 9.91
N VAL A 29 3.65 -4.43 11.20
CA VAL A 29 2.64 -4.66 12.24
C VAL A 29 1.83 -3.39 12.49
N GLY A 30 2.48 -2.23 12.51
CA GLY A 30 1.83 -0.94 12.71
C GLY A 30 0.86 -0.58 11.59
N ALA A 31 1.13 -0.99 10.35
CA ALA A 31 0.25 -0.72 9.21
C ALA A 31 -1.03 -1.54 9.21
N ILE A 32 -1.06 -2.73 9.84
CA ILE A 32 -2.24 -3.61 9.89
C ILE A 32 -3.49 -2.92 10.48
N PRO A 33 -3.45 -2.29 11.67
CA PRO A 33 -4.62 -1.61 12.22
C PRO A 33 -5.10 -0.45 11.33
N PHE A 34 -4.17 0.32 10.75
CA PHE A 34 -4.54 1.41 9.84
C PHE A 34 -5.12 0.90 8.51
N PHE A 35 -4.54 -0.16 7.94
CA PHE A 35 -5.07 -0.82 6.75
C PHE A 35 -6.48 -1.33 6.99
N THR A 36 -6.71 -2.02 8.11
CA THR A 36 -8.02 -2.54 8.49
C THR A 36 -9.03 -1.41 8.68
N ALA A 37 -8.64 -0.31 9.32
CA ALA A 37 -9.47 0.88 9.45
C ALA A 37 -9.82 1.50 8.08
N SER A 38 -8.86 1.57 7.15
CA SER A 38 -9.10 2.08 5.80
C SER A 38 -10.04 1.17 4.98
N ILE A 39 -9.98 -0.15 5.18
CA ILE A 39 -10.94 -1.10 4.59
C ILE A 39 -12.33 -0.94 5.21
N ALA A 40 -12.43 -0.80 6.54
CA ALA A 40 -13.71 -0.52 7.19
C ALA A 40 -14.34 0.78 6.67
N TRP A 41 -13.51 1.82 6.47
CA TRP A 41 -13.92 3.08 5.87
C TRP A 41 -14.32 2.94 4.40
N LEU A 42 -13.59 2.14 3.63
CA LEU A 42 -13.92 1.80 2.24
C LEU A 42 -15.31 1.17 2.14
N VAL A 43 -15.56 0.11 2.93
CA VAL A 43 -16.84 -0.61 2.93
C VAL A 43 -17.96 0.32 3.35
N ARG A 44 -17.74 1.16 4.37
CA ARG A 44 -18.72 2.17 4.80
C ARG A 44 -19.05 3.17 3.68
N ASN A 45 -18.06 3.74 3.01
CA ASN A 45 -18.27 4.69 1.92
C ASN A 45 -18.95 4.04 0.70
N TYR A 46 -18.59 2.79 0.40
CA TYR A 46 -19.21 2.01 -0.66
C TYR A 46 -20.71 1.79 -0.38
N ARG A 47 -21.06 1.37 0.83
CA ARG A 47 -22.47 1.20 1.24
C ARG A 47 -23.27 2.51 1.24
N GLN A 48 -22.62 3.64 1.45
CA GLN A 48 -23.26 4.96 1.47
C GLN A 48 -23.24 5.67 0.10
N ASN A 49 -22.84 4.99 -0.99
CA ASN A 49 -22.65 5.59 -2.32
C ASN A 49 -21.77 6.87 -2.30
N ARG A 50 -20.83 6.95 -1.34
CA ARG A 50 -19.86 8.04 -1.20
C ARG A 50 -18.57 7.70 -1.94
N SER A 51 -17.69 8.69 -2.09
CA SER A 51 -16.41 8.49 -2.77
C SER A 51 -15.54 7.47 -2.03
N ILE A 52 -15.21 6.37 -2.71
CA ILE A 52 -14.32 5.31 -2.19
C ILE A 52 -12.84 5.61 -2.46
N LEU A 53 -12.52 6.66 -3.22
CA LEU A 53 -11.14 6.95 -3.64
C LEU A 53 -10.20 7.19 -2.47
N LEU A 54 -10.59 8.03 -1.51
CA LEU A 54 -9.79 8.31 -0.31
C LEU A 54 -9.47 7.05 0.50
N PRO A 55 -10.46 6.21 0.88
CA PRO A 55 -10.17 4.95 1.55
C PRO A 55 -9.29 4.00 0.72
N ILE A 56 -9.46 3.94 -0.61
CA ILE A 56 -8.61 3.11 -1.49
C ILE A 56 -7.16 3.58 -1.43
N PHE A 57 -6.90 4.87 -1.62
CA PHE A 57 -5.54 5.41 -1.58
C PHE A 57 -4.90 5.22 -0.21
N SER A 58 -5.67 5.40 0.87
CA SER A 58 -5.18 5.17 2.22
C SER A 58 -4.86 3.68 2.47
N ALA A 59 -5.76 2.77 2.12
CA ALA A 59 -5.54 1.33 2.24
C ALA A 59 -4.33 0.89 1.41
N GLY A 60 -4.22 1.38 0.17
CA GLY A 60 -3.06 1.16 -0.68
C GLY A 60 -1.77 1.62 0.00
N PHE A 61 -1.72 2.88 0.47
CA PHE A 61 -0.54 3.44 1.13
C PHE A 61 -0.06 2.59 2.32
N TRP A 62 -0.96 2.20 3.22
CA TRP A 62 -0.61 1.35 4.36
C TRP A 62 -0.16 -0.04 3.93
N PHE A 63 -0.80 -0.62 2.91
CA PHE A 63 -0.41 -1.92 2.36
C PHE A 63 1.00 -1.92 1.76
N VAL A 64 1.39 -0.87 1.02
CA VAL A 64 2.74 -0.78 0.43
C VAL A 64 3.78 -0.13 1.36
N SER A 65 3.41 0.33 2.55
CA SER A 65 4.30 1.06 3.47
C SER A 65 5.55 0.27 3.87
N ALA A 66 5.41 -1.03 4.18
CA ALA A 66 6.53 -1.90 4.53
C ALA A 66 7.48 -2.11 3.33
N TYR A 67 6.93 -2.12 2.12
CA TYR A 67 7.70 -2.22 0.88
C TYR A 67 8.37 -0.90 0.49
N LEU A 68 7.74 0.25 0.76
CA LEU A 68 8.35 1.57 0.61
C LEU A 68 9.60 1.69 1.49
N TYR A 69 9.55 1.19 2.73
CA TYR A 69 10.73 1.13 3.59
C TYR A 69 11.85 0.27 2.98
N LEU A 70 11.52 -0.90 2.42
CA LEU A 70 12.48 -1.73 1.68
C LEU A 70 13.07 -1.01 0.46
N ILE A 71 12.28 -0.22 -0.28
CA ILE A 71 12.78 0.53 -1.46
C ILE A 71 13.76 1.64 -1.05
N ILE A 72 13.51 2.31 0.08
CA ILE A 72 14.31 3.45 0.52
C ILE A 72 15.57 2.97 1.27
N ALA A 73 15.42 1.99 2.16
CA ALA A 73 16.48 1.55 3.05
C ALA A 73 17.15 0.23 2.59
N GLY A 74 16.50 -0.53 1.72
CA GLY A 74 16.97 -1.84 1.29
C GLY A 74 17.72 -1.84 -0.04
N ARG A 75 18.75 -2.68 -0.15
CA ARG A 75 19.43 -3.01 -1.43
C ARG A 75 18.81 -4.30 -1.99
N ASN A 76 18.60 -4.39 -3.31
CA ASN A 76 18.02 -5.56 -4.02
C ASN A 76 16.50 -5.80 -3.86
N VAL A 77 15.66 -4.77 -3.84
CA VAL A 77 14.20 -4.96 -3.80
C VAL A 77 13.70 -5.73 -5.04
N PRO A 78 12.82 -6.74 -4.88
CA PRO A 78 12.26 -7.48 -6.01
C PRO A 78 11.52 -6.59 -7.01
N PHE A 79 11.80 -6.76 -8.31
CA PHE A 79 11.24 -5.95 -9.39
C PHE A 79 9.69 -5.90 -9.42
N TRP A 80 9.01 -6.95 -8.96
CA TRP A 80 7.54 -7.01 -8.93
C TRP A 80 6.90 -5.92 -8.04
N VAL A 81 7.59 -5.49 -6.99
CA VAL A 81 7.12 -4.44 -6.07
C VAL A 81 6.98 -3.11 -6.81
N TYR A 82 7.97 -2.77 -7.65
CA TYR A 82 7.93 -1.59 -8.50
C TYR A 82 6.75 -1.67 -9.49
N GLY A 83 6.50 -2.86 -10.06
CA GLY A 83 5.34 -3.11 -10.92
C GLY A 83 4.01 -2.81 -10.23
N VAL A 84 3.83 -3.24 -8.98
CA VAL A 84 2.61 -2.97 -8.19
C VAL A 84 2.44 -1.48 -7.91
N VAL A 85 3.51 -0.79 -7.50
CA VAL A 85 3.46 0.66 -7.20
C VAL A 85 3.13 1.47 -8.46
N VAL A 86 3.77 1.14 -9.59
CA VAL A 86 3.50 1.79 -10.89
C VAL A 86 2.07 1.50 -11.33
N ALA A 87 1.61 0.26 -11.23
CA ALA A 87 0.23 -0.10 -11.58
C ALA A 87 -0.80 0.66 -10.74
N LEU A 88 -0.60 0.74 -9.42
CA LEU A 88 -1.50 1.48 -8.53
C LEU A 88 -1.52 2.98 -8.86
N THR A 89 -0.36 3.58 -9.13
CA THR A 89 -0.24 4.99 -9.50
C THR A 89 -0.92 5.27 -10.84
N VAL A 90 -0.69 4.43 -11.85
CA VAL A 90 -1.25 4.59 -13.20
C VAL A 90 -2.76 4.35 -13.18
N LEU A 91 -3.24 3.29 -12.54
CA LEU A 91 -4.68 3.01 -12.42
C LEU A 91 -5.40 4.10 -11.61
N GLY A 92 -4.79 4.59 -10.52
CA GLY A 92 -5.28 5.72 -9.75
C GLY A 92 -5.35 7.01 -10.58
N GLY A 93 -4.32 7.30 -11.37
CA GLY A 93 -4.26 8.45 -12.26
C GLY A 93 -5.31 8.38 -13.38
N ILE A 94 -5.38 7.25 -14.08
CA ILE A 94 -6.35 7.02 -15.16
C ILE A 94 -7.78 7.12 -14.65
N SER A 95 -8.09 6.51 -13.50
CA SER A 95 -9.44 6.57 -12.92
C SER A 95 -9.84 8.01 -12.54
N THR A 96 -8.90 8.80 -12.01
CA THR A 96 -9.11 10.21 -11.68
C THR A 96 -9.35 11.05 -12.94
N ILE A 97 -8.50 10.93 -13.95
CA ILE A 97 -8.62 11.66 -15.22
C ILE A 97 -9.95 11.34 -15.91
N ARG A 98 -10.35 10.06 -15.95
CA ARG A 98 -11.65 9.65 -16.54
C ARG A 98 -12.83 10.25 -15.79
N LYS A 99 -12.76 10.33 -14.46
CA LYS A 99 -13.84 10.90 -13.63
C LYS A 99 -13.96 12.42 -13.79
N VAL A 100 -12.83 13.12 -13.88
CA VAL A 100 -12.77 14.56 -14.14
C VAL A 100 -13.27 14.88 -15.54
N ARG A 101 -12.79 14.16 -16.58
CA ARG A 101 -13.27 14.35 -17.96
C ARG A 101 -14.78 14.15 -18.10
N ARG A 102 -15.35 13.11 -17.48
CA ARG A 102 -16.80 12.88 -17.51
C ARG A 102 -17.58 14.03 -16.87
N LYS A 103 -17.07 14.60 -15.78
CA LYS A 103 -17.75 15.67 -15.04
C LYS A 103 -17.65 17.04 -15.74
N ILE A 104 -16.58 17.29 -16.47
CA ILE A 104 -16.42 18.49 -17.31
C ILE A 104 -17.27 18.37 -18.58
N GLY A 105 -17.27 17.20 -19.24
CA GLY A 105 -18.08 16.97 -20.43
C GLY A 105 -19.60 16.99 -20.19
N SER A 106 -20.06 16.67 -18.97
CA SER A 106 -21.47 16.78 -18.58
C SER A 106 -21.89 18.20 -18.15
N SER A 107 -20.97 19.17 -18.11
CA SER A 107 -21.25 20.55 -17.70
C SER A 107 -21.26 21.52 -18.90
N SER A 108 -21.19 20.99 -20.12
CA SER A 108 -21.21 21.76 -21.38
C SER A 108 -22.34 21.31 -22.32
N ALA A 109 -23.41 20.71 -21.80
CA ALA A 109 -24.64 20.38 -22.53
C ALA A 109 -25.85 20.99 -21.81
#